data_AF-A0A1A9ET69-F1
#
_entry.id   AF-A0A1A9ET69-F1
#
_cell.length_a   1.000
_cell.length_b   1.000
_cell.length_c   1.000
_cell.angle_alpha   90.00
_cell.angle_beta   90.00
_cell.angle_gamma   90.00
#
_symmetry.space_group_name_H-M   'P 1'
#
loop_
_entity.id
_entity.type
_entity.pdbx_description
1 polymer ?
#
loop_
_entity_poly.entity_id
_entity_poly.type
_entity_poly.pdbx_seq_one_letter_code
_entity_poly.pdbx_strand_id
1 'polypeptide(L)'
;MLNQKIIETLSTQLSELFEGGRGLPGQEAMRQQVRAALQSSFARLDLVTRDEFDAQAAVLGRTREKVDQLELKLSEIEQRLDNASGE
;
A
#
# COMPACT_ATOMS: atom_id res chain seq x y z
N MET A 1 -2.90 5.95 -4.12
CA MET A 1 -3.70 5.46 -5.27
C MET A 1 -3.35 3.99 -5.44
N LEU A 2 -4.19 3.09 -4.92
CA LEU A 2 -4.11 1.69 -5.33
C LEU A 2 -4.36 1.72 -6.84
N ASN A 3 -3.34 1.37 -7.61
CA ASN A 3 -3.20 1.71 -9.03
C ASN A 3 -4.48 1.33 -9.80
N GLN A 4 -5.29 2.34 -10.17
CA GLN A 4 -6.48 2.21 -11.03
C GLN A 4 -6.19 1.33 -12.26
N LYS A 5 -4.97 1.47 -12.80
CA LYS A 5 -4.41 0.66 -13.89
C LYS A 5 -4.39 -0.85 -13.62
N ILE A 6 -4.22 -1.29 -12.38
CA ILE A 6 -4.23 -2.71 -12.02
C ILE A 6 -5.65 -3.26 -12.07
N ILE A 7 -6.62 -2.52 -11.53
CA ILE A 7 -8.03 -2.92 -11.56
C ILE A 7 -8.50 -3.01 -13.01
N GLU A 8 -8.11 -2.05 -13.85
CA GLU A 8 -8.39 -2.07 -15.29
C GLU A 8 -7.71 -3.25 -15.98
N THR A 9 -6.41 -3.50 -15.74
CA THR A 9 -5.70 -4.63 -16.36
C THR A 9 -6.28 -5.98 -15.95
N LEU A 10 -6.63 -6.15 -14.67
CA LEU A 10 -7.30 -7.35 -14.16
C LEU A 10 -8.69 -7.51 -14.78
N SER A 11 -9.46 -6.42 -14.87
CA SER A 11 -10.79 -6.43 -15.50
C SER A 11 -10.71 -6.82 -16.97
N THR A 12 -9.75 -6.28 -17.72
CA THR A 12 -9.56 -6.62 -19.14
C THR A 12 -9.16 -8.09 -19.32
N GLN A 13 -8.20 -8.58 -18.53
CA GLN A 13 -7.80 -10.00 -18.59
C GLN A 13 -8.94 -10.95 -18.19
N LEU A 14 -9.76 -10.59 -17.20
CA LEU A 14 -10.96 -11.36 -16.83
C LEU A 14 -11.98 -11.37 -17.98
N SER A 15 -12.30 -10.21 -18.56
CA SER A 15 -13.23 -10.09 -19.68
C SER A 15 -12.78 -10.89 -20.91
N GLU A 16 -11.50 -10.85 -21.28
CA GLU A 16 -10.94 -11.64 -22.40
C GLU A 16 -11.10 -13.14 -22.18
N LEU A 17 -10.88 -13.62 -20.94
CA LEU A 17 -11.08 -15.02 -20.58
C LEU A 17 -12.57 -15.40 -20.65
N PHE A 18 -13.48 -14.54 -20.19
CA PHE A 18 -14.93 -14.78 -20.22
C PHE A 18 -15.51 -14.75 -21.64
N GLU A 19 -15.00 -13.88 -22.51
CA GLU A 19 -15.42 -13.82 -23.92
C GLU A 19 -14.91 -15.00 -24.74
N GLY A 20 -13.69 -15.50 -24.45
CA GLY A 20 -13.14 -16.72 -25.06
C GLY A 20 -13.81 -18.03 -24.59
N GLY A 21 -14.64 -17.99 -23.53
CA GLY A 21 -15.28 -19.15 -22.91
C GLY A 21 -16.66 -19.53 -23.43
N ARG A 22 -17.21 -18.82 -24.43
CA ARG A 22 -18.48 -19.19 -25.08
C ARG A 22 -18.31 -20.44 -25.97
N GLY A 23 -18.25 -21.63 -25.37
CA GLY A 23 -18.55 -22.87 -26.09
C GLY A 23 -17.78 -24.15 -25.76
N LEU A 24 -16.96 -24.28 -24.71
CA LEU A 24 -16.20 -25.51 -24.47
C LEU A 24 -16.39 -26.14 -23.08
N PRO A 25 -16.40 -27.49 -22.96
CA PRO A 25 -16.46 -28.21 -21.70
C PRO A 25 -15.14 -28.03 -20.95
N GLY A 26 -15.05 -27.06 -20.03
CA GLY A 26 -13.76 -26.69 -19.47
C GLY A 26 -13.77 -25.66 -18.34
N GLN A 27 -14.79 -25.68 -17.46
CA GLN A 27 -14.80 -24.82 -16.26
C GLN A 27 -13.48 -24.90 -15.46
N GLU A 28 -12.87 -26.08 -15.40
CA GLU A 28 -11.61 -26.31 -14.70
C GLU A 28 -10.41 -25.63 -15.40
N ALA A 29 -10.33 -25.71 -16.73
CA ALA A 29 -9.28 -25.06 -17.52
C ALA A 29 -9.40 -23.52 -17.45
N MET A 30 -10.62 -23.01 -17.54
CA MET A 30 -10.93 -21.59 -17.36
C MET A 30 -10.53 -21.11 -15.94
N ARG A 31 -10.85 -21.88 -14.89
CA ARG A 31 -10.42 -21.59 -13.51
C ARG A 31 -8.91 -21.55 -13.36
N GLN A 32 -8.19 -22.49 -13.99
CA GLN A 32 -6.72 -22.49 -13.97
C GLN A 32 -6.14 -21.25 -14.68
N GLN A 33 -6.70 -20.85 -15.83
CA GLN A 33 -6.26 -19.68 -16.57
C GLN A 33 -6.45 -18.40 -15.75
N VAL A 34 -7.62 -18.23 -15.10
CA VAL A 34 -7.90 -17.09 -14.21
C VAL A 34 -6.95 -17.06 -13.02
N ARG A 35 -6.69 -18.22 -12.40
CA ARG A 35 -5.77 -18.32 -11.26
C ARG A 35 -4.33 -17.94 -11.65
N ALA A 36 -3.86 -18.40 -12.81
CA ALA A 36 -2.54 -18.06 -13.33
C ALA A 36 -2.42 -16.56 -13.67
N ALA A 37 -3.46 -15.96 -14.27
CA ALA A 37 -3.51 -14.53 -14.54
C ALA A 37 -3.43 -13.71 -13.24
N LEU A 38 -4.24 -14.06 -12.22
CA LEU A 38 -4.22 -13.41 -10.91
C LEU A 38 -2.86 -13.55 -10.22
N GLN A 39 -2.26 -14.74 -10.23
CA GLN A 39 -0.92 -14.95 -9.68
C GLN A 39 0.14 -14.11 -10.41
N SER A 40 0.09 -14.04 -11.74
CA SER A 40 1.02 -13.22 -12.54
C SER A 40 0.85 -11.73 -12.30
N SER A 41 -0.38 -11.30 -12.00
CA SER A 41 -0.71 -9.91 -11.71
C SER A 41 -0.27 -9.55 -10.29
N PHE A 42 -0.54 -10.39 -9.29
CA PHE A 42 -0.05 -10.19 -7.93
C PHE A 42 1.48 -10.25 -7.83
N ALA A 43 2.15 -11.11 -8.61
CA ALA A 43 3.61 -11.16 -8.65
C ALA A 43 4.26 -9.92 -9.29
N ARG A 44 3.51 -9.17 -10.09
CA ARG A 44 3.95 -7.88 -10.66
C ARG A 44 3.70 -6.69 -9.73
N LEU A 45 3.05 -6.93 -8.58
CA LEU A 45 2.84 -5.92 -7.57
C LEU A 45 3.91 -6.09 -6.49
N ASP A 46 4.55 -4.99 -6.10
CA ASP A 46 5.41 -4.93 -4.91
C ASP A 46 4.53 -5.01 -3.65
N LEU A 47 3.89 -6.16 -3.45
CA LEU A 47 3.01 -6.43 -2.32
C LEU A 47 3.87 -6.70 -1.09
N VAL A 48 3.67 -5.89 -0.06
CA VAL A 48 4.12 -6.22 1.28
C VAL A 48 3.05 -7.04 1.98
N THR A 49 3.47 -7.93 2.87
CA THR A 49 2.54 -8.66 3.73
C THR A 49 1.80 -7.71 4.65
N ARG A 50 0.65 -8.15 5.16
CA ARG A 50 -0.11 -7.35 6.14
C ARG A 50 0.72 -7.04 7.38
N ASP A 51 1.49 -8.01 7.85
CA ASP A 51 2.33 -7.87 9.04
C ASP A 51 3.46 -6.85 8.83
N GLU A 52 4.09 -6.84 7.64
CA GLU A 52 5.11 -5.83 7.28
C GLU A 52 4.50 -4.42 7.19
N PHE A 53 3.31 -4.31 6.61
CA PHE A 53 2.58 -3.03 6.58
C PHE A 53 2.28 -2.52 7.98
N ASP A 54 1.72 -3.37 8.85
CA ASP A 54 1.37 -2.99 10.22
C ASP A 54 2.63 -2.64 11.04
N ALA A 55 3.75 -3.34 10.81
CA ALA A 55 5.04 -3.01 11.42
C ALA A 55 5.54 -1.62 10.98
N GLN A 56 5.47 -1.29 9.68
CA GLN A 56 5.87 0.03 9.18
C GLN A 56 4.95 1.14 9.71
N ALA A 57 3.64 0.90 9.77
CA ALA A 57 2.68 1.84 10.34
C ALA A 57 2.99 2.13 11.82
N ALA A 58 3.35 1.11 12.60
CA ALA A 58 3.75 1.28 13.98
C ALA A 58 5.08 2.04 14.15
N VAL A 59 6.04 1.87 13.23
CA VAL A 59 7.27 2.68 13.20
C VAL A 59 6.93 4.13 12.89
N LEU A 60 6.08 4.39 11.90
CA LEU A 60 5.66 5.74 11.52
C LEU A 60 4.95 6.47 12.67
N GLY A 61 4.06 5.78 13.39
CA GLY A 61 3.39 6.32 14.58
C GLY A 61 4.38 6.77 15.65
N ARG A 62 5.34 5.90 16.01
CA ARG A 62 6.41 6.23 16.97
C ARG A 62 7.30 7.38 16.50
N THR A 63 7.55 7.49 15.20
CA THR A 63 8.33 8.60 14.65
C THR A 63 7.59 9.92 14.77
N ARG A 64 6.27 9.94 14.50
CA ARG A 64 5.44 11.15 14.72
C ARG A 64 5.46 11.59 16.17
N GLU A 65 5.24 10.67 17.11
CA GLU A 65 5.30 10.98 18.54
C GLU A 65 6.65 11.58 18.96
N LYS A 66 7.76 11.05 18.42
CA LYS A 66 9.09 11.59 18.67
C LYS A 66 9.28 12.98 18.07
N VAL A 67 8.76 13.23 16.87
CA VAL A 67 8.80 14.56 16.24
C VAL A 67 8.04 15.57 17.09
N ASP A 68 6.81 15.25 17.51
CA ASP A 68 6.00 16.13 18.34
C ASP A 68 6.72 16.47 19.67
N GLN A 69 7.38 15.48 20.31
CA GLN A 69 8.18 15.71 21.51
C GLN A 69 9.40 16.59 21.28
N LEU A 70 10.05 16.46 20.13
CA LEU A 70 11.20 17.29 19.78
C LEU A 70 10.77 18.74 19.48
N GLU A 71 9.64 18.93 18.80
CA GLU A 71 9.06 20.25 18.56
C GLU A 71 8.71 20.96 19.87
N LEU A 72 8.12 20.25 20.83
CA LEU A 72 7.84 20.80 22.17
C LEU A 72 9.12 21.25 22.88
N LYS A 73 10.13 20.37 22.91
CA LYS A 73 11.44 20.70 23.54
C LYS A 73 12.12 21.87 22.85
N LEU A 74 12.03 21.95 21.52
CA LEU A 74 12.59 23.07 20.77
C LEU A 74 11.90 24.38 21.16
N SER A 75 10.57 24.38 21.22
CA SER A 75 9.79 25.56 21.63
C SER A 75 10.13 26.01 23.06
N GLU A 76 10.30 25.08 24.00
CA GLU A 76 10.75 25.39 25.36
C GLU A 76 12.15 26.03 25.38
N ILE A 77 13.07 25.54 24.56
CA ILE A 77 14.42 26.09 24.43
C ILE A 77 14.39 27.48 23.81
N GLU A 78 13.63 27.67 22.73
CA GLU A 78 13.44 28.95 22.06
C GLU A 78 12.88 30.01 23.02
N GLN A 79 11.83 29.67 23.80
CA GLN A 79 11.28 30.56 24.82
C GLN A 79 12.31 30.96 25.88
N ARG A 80 13.13 30.00 26.33
CA ARG A 80 14.18 30.28 27.32
C ARG A 80 15.27 31.19 26.77
N LEU A 81 15.63 31.05 25.50
CA LEU A 81 16.61 31.90 24.82
C LEU A 81 16.08 33.32 24.62
N ASP A 82 14.81 33.47 24.22
CA ASP A 82 14.17 34.78 24.09
C ASP A 82 14.10 35.51 25.43
N ASN A 83 13.72 34.79 26.49
CA ASN A 83 13.69 35.36 27.85
C ASN A 83 15.08 35.75 28.35
N ALA A 84 16.14 35.02 27.97
CA ALA A 84 17.52 35.33 28.36
C ALA A 84 18.18 36.44 27.51
N SER A 85 17.61 36.76 26.34
CA SER A 85 18.12 37.81 25.43
C SER A 85 17.36 39.14 25.59
N GLY A 86 16.27 39.14 26.35
CA GLY A 86 15.41 40.30 26.64
C GLY A 86 15.69 41.03 27.96
N GLU A 87 16.67 40.58 28.75
CA GLU A 87 17.26 41.30 29.90
C GLU A 87 18.59 41.97 29.52
#